data_AF-A0A9J6GC38-F1
#
_entry.id   AF-A0A9J6GC38-F1
#
_cell.length_a   1.000
_cell.length_b   1.000
_cell.length_c   1.000
_cell.angle_alpha   90.00
_cell.angle_beta   90.00
_cell.angle_gamma   90.00
#
_symmetry.space_group_name_H-M   'P 1'
#
loop_
_entity.id
_entity.type
_entity.pdbx_description
1 polymer ?
#
loop_
_entity_poly.entity_id
_entity_poly.type
_entity_poly.pdbx_seq_one_letter_code
_entity_poly.pdbx_strand_id
1 'polypeptide(L)'
;MEERRRRLLYMRGMLILKQEQLLNSRSVWVRAAWQNRKKESEYYTLFQVMRNQDTDLFFKFYRMTPALFDKLHGLVGRRLEKQHAVREPITSGERLAMTLRYISSGNAIMDIAKDFRVGLETAREAIHLTLRVLWEELEPRYMKRLEEGQLELPRFGKLPGTNAVLPCTFVGDEAFQLRKDFLRPYPGSRDDPAERVFNYRLSRAR
;
A
#
# COMPACT_ATOMS: atom_id res chain seq x y z
N MET A 1 14.67 -1.64 -65.34
CA MET A 1 13.41 -1.78 -64.56
C MET A 1 13.50 -2.88 -63.49
N GLU A 2 14.04 -4.06 -63.80
CA GLU A 2 14.18 -5.18 -62.85
C GLU A 2 15.09 -4.90 -61.65
N GLU A 3 16.19 -4.18 -61.84
CA GLU A 3 17.16 -3.93 -60.77
C GLU A 3 16.57 -3.05 -59.65
N ARG A 4 15.75 -2.06 -60.03
CA ARG A 4 15.02 -1.20 -59.07
C ARG A 4 13.98 -2.00 -58.27
N ARG A 5 13.31 -2.96 -58.91
CA ARG A 5 12.36 -3.88 -58.25
C ARG A 5 13.06 -4.81 -57.26
N ARG A 6 14.24 -5.36 -57.61
CA ARG A 6 15.05 -6.17 -56.69
C ARG A 6 15.52 -5.38 -55.48
N ARG A 7 16.01 -4.15 -55.66
CA ARG A 7 16.41 -3.26 -54.55
C ARG A 7 15.24 -2.92 -53.63
N LEU A 8 14.05 -2.66 -54.18
CA LEU A 8 12.85 -2.39 -53.39
C LEU A 8 12.38 -3.61 -52.58
N LEU A 9 12.43 -4.81 -53.17
CA LEU A 9 12.10 -6.05 -52.45
C LEU A 9 13.10 -6.33 -51.32
N TYR A 10 14.39 -6.12 -51.57
CA TYR A 10 15.44 -6.25 -50.55
C TYR A 10 15.25 -5.25 -49.40
N MET A 11 15.02 -3.97 -49.71
CA MET A 11 14.75 -2.94 -48.70
C MET A 11 13.50 -3.25 -47.87
N ARG A 12 12.44 -3.76 -48.52
CA ARG A 12 11.22 -4.19 -47.82
C ARG A 12 11.49 -5.37 -46.88
N GLY A 13 12.29 -6.34 -47.31
CA GLY A 13 12.74 -7.45 -46.47
C GLY A 13 13.54 -6.98 -45.25
N MET A 14 14.48 -6.06 -45.45
CA MET A 14 15.28 -5.46 -44.37
C MET A 14 14.43 -4.66 -43.38
N LEU A 15 13.42 -3.94 -43.85
CA LEU A 15 12.48 -3.21 -42.99
C LEU A 15 11.63 -4.16 -42.15
N ILE A 16 11.15 -5.26 -42.72
CA ILE A 16 10.39 -6.30 -42.00
C ILE A 16 11.27 -6.93 -40.93
N LEU A 17 12.50 -7.34 -41.25
CA LEU A 17 13.44 -7.92 -40.29
C LEU A 17 13.77 -6.95 -39.15
N LYS A 18 13.96 -5.65 -39.47
CA LYS A 18 14.19 -4.61 -38.46
C LYS A 18 12.95 -4.39 -37.58
N GLN A 19 11.75 -4.46 -38.15
CA GLN A 19 10.49 -4.34 -37.42
C GLN A 19 10.25 -5.56 -36.51
N GLU A 20 10.55 -6.78 -36.98
CA GLU A 20 10.53 -8.00 -36.17
C GLU A 20 11.56 -7.97 -35.05
N GLN A 21 12.78 -7.48 -35.30
CA GLN A 21 13.80 -7.29 -34.26
C GLN A 21 13.35 -6.26 -33.21
N LEU A 22 12.71 -5.16 -33.62
CA LEU A 22 12.16 -4.15 -32.72
C LEU A 22 10.94 -4.65 -31.93
N LEU A 23 10.16 -5.59 -32.49
CA LEU A 23 9.06 -6.26 -31.79
C LEU A 23 9.60 -7.32 -30.82
N ASN A 24 10.62 -8.08 -31.20
CA ASN A 24 11.29 -9.08 -30.35
C ASN A 24 12.18 -8.46 -29.27
N SER A 25 12.66 -7.21 -29.44
CA SER A 25 13.40 -6.49 -28.40
C SER A 25 12.52 -5.97 -27.27
N ARG A 26 11.19 -6.15 -27.32
CA ARG A 26 10.25 -5.56 -26.36
C ARG A 26 10.05 -6.33 -25.06
N SER A 27 10.58 -7.54 -24.89
CA SER A 27 10.44 -8.25 -23.61
C SER A 27 11.77 -8.37 -22.87
N VAL A 28 12.33 -7.23 -22.43
CA VAL A 28 13.31 -7.30 -21.35
C VAL A 28 12.57 -7.80 -20.10
N TRP A 29 12.85 -9.04 -19.70
CA TRP A 29 12.16 -9.77 -18.64
C TRP A 29 12.19 -9.03 -17.28
N VAL A 30 13.27 -8.27 -17.02
CA VAL A 30 13.38 -7.27 -15.95
C VAL A 30 14.16 -6.07 -16.50
N ARG A 31 13.55 -4.87 -16.52
CA ARG A 31 14.26 -3.66 -16.96
C ARG A 31 15.56 -3.50 -16.16
N ALA A 32 16.64 -3.09 -16.83
CA ALA A 32 17.96 -2.95 -16.19
C ALA A 32 17.91 -2.11 -14.89
N ALA A 33 17.09 -1.06 -14.85
CA ALA A 33 16.86 -0.22 -13.68
C ALA A 33 16.37 -0.98 -12.42
N TRP A 34 15.75 -2.15 -12.60
CA TRP A 34 15.15 -2.95 -11.53
C TRP A 34 15.98 -4.18 -11.13
N GLN A 35 17.15 -4.39 -11.75
CA GLN A 35 17.99 -5.55 -11.47
C GLN A 35 18.55 -5.52 -10.03
N ASN A 36 18.84 -4.34 -9.48
CA ASN A 36 19.38 -4.17 -8.13
C ASN A 36 18.32 -4.03 -7.02
N ARG A 37 17.14 -4.65 -7.16
CA ARG A 37 16.03 -4.52 -6.19
C ARG A 37 16.44 -4.83 -4.74
N LYS A 38 17.18 -5.92 -4.51
CA LYS A 38 17.61 -6.33 -3.15
C LYS A 38 18.59 -5.36 -2.49
N LYS A 39 19.22 -4.47 -3.26
CA LYS A 39 20.19 -3.48 -2.76
C LYS A 39 19.63 -2.07 -2.69
N GLU A 40 18.70 -1.72 -3.58
CA GLU A 40 18.29 -0.33 -3.80
C GLU A 40 16.78 -0.07 -3.65
N SER A 41 15.95 -1.08 -3.40
CA SER A 41 14.52 -0.86 -3.14
C SER A 41 14.26 -0.35 -1.72
N GLU A 42 13.18 0.42 -1.54
CA GLU A 42 12.79 1.00 -0.26
C GLU A 42 12.76 -0.04 0.88
N TYR A 43 12.32 -1.27 0.60
CA TYR A 43 12.23 -2.34 1.60
C TYR A 43 13.58 -2.80 2.17
N TYR A 44 14.62 -2.84 1.35
CA TYR A 44 15.96 -3.31 1.79
C TYR A 44 16.83 -2.16 2.28
N THR A 45 16.52 -0.92 1.90
CA THR A 45 17.24 0.27 2.34
C THR A 45 16.48 0.98 3.46
N LEU A 46 15.53 1.85 3.09
CA LEU A 46 14.88 2.79 3.98
C LEU A 46 14.06 2.10 5.08
N PHE A 47 13.34 1.03 4.73
CA PHE A 47 12.55 0.26 5.69
C PHE A 47 13.44 -0.35 6.79
N GLN A 48 14.60 -0.91 6.44
CA GLN A 48 15.53 -1.48 7.43
C GLN A 48 16.13 -0.39 8.32
N VAL A 49 16.48 0.77 7.74
CA VAL A 49 16.99 1.92 8.49
C VAL A 49 15.95 2.44 9.46
N MET A 50 14.72 2.70 9.01
CA MET A 50 13.60 3.14 9.85
C MET A 50 13.32 2.14 10.98
N ARG A 51 13.28 0.85 10.64
CA ARG A 51 13.00 -0.21 11.59
C ARG A 51 13.99 -0.29 12.75
N ASN A 52 15.27 -0.03 12.49
CA ASN A 52 16.35 -0.19 13.46
C ASN A 52 16.77 1.12 14.15
N GLN A 53 16.62 2.27 13.47
CA GLN A 53 17.15 3.55 13.94
C GLN A 53 16.07 4.57 14.33
N ASP A 54 14.93 4.60 13.62
CA ASP A 54 13.90 5.64 13.81
C ASP A 54 12.48 5.06 13.72
N THR A 55 11.95 4.68 14.89
CA THR A 55 10.58 4.15 15.02
C THR A 55 9.50 5.18 14.74
N ASP A 56 9.78 6.47 14.93
CA ASP A 56 8.81 7.55 14.70
C ASP A 56 8.62 7.77 13.20
N LEU A 57 9.71 7.73 12.44
CA LEU A 57 9.65 7.77 10.98
C LEU A 57 8.96 6.52 10.43
N PHE A 58 9.23 5.35 11.00
CA PHE A 58 8.51 4.12 10.66
C PHE A 58 6.99 4.28 10.88
N PHE A 59 6.58 4.84 12.02
CA PHE A 59 5.17 5.11 12.30
C PHE A 59 4.56 6.13 11.33
N LYS A 60 5.28 7.20 10.97
CA LYS A 60 4.81 8.17 9.96
C LYS A 60 4.59 7.53 8.60
N PHE A 61 5.48 6.63 8.19
CA PHE A 61 5.44 6.01 6.86
C PHE A 61 4.46 4.83 6.77
N TYR A 62 4.35 4.01 7.81
CA TYR A 62 3.60 2.74 7.79
C TYR A 62 2.40 2.73 8.74
N ARG A 63 2.19 3.81 9.53
CA ARG A 63 1.11 3.99 10.52
C ARG A 63 1.02 2.88 11.58
N MET A 64 2.14 2.19 11.82
CA MET A 64 2.27 1.16 12.84
C MET A 64 3.70 1.10 13.37
N THR A 65 3.92 0.40 14.49
CA THR A 65 5.26 0.14 15.00
C THR A 65 5.88 -1.09 14.33
N PRO A 66 7.22 -1.23 14.32
CA PRO A 66 7.88 -2.43 13.81
C PRO A 66 7.38 -3.74 14.44
N ALA A 67 7.14 -3.74 15.76
CA ALA A 67 6.61 -4.90 16.46
C ALA A 67 5.19 -5.27 16.01
N LEU A 68 4.34 -4.26 15.73
CA LEU A 68 3.01 -4.50 15.19
C LEU A 68 3.07 -5.02 13.76
N PHE A 69 4.00 -4.51 12.96
CA PHE A 69 4.25 -5.01 11.61
C PHE A 69 4.62 -6.50 11.64
N ASP A 70 5.52 -6.92 12.53
CA ASP A 70 5.92 -8.34 12.64
C ASP A 70 4.77 -9.23 13.08
N LYS A 71 3.99 -8.75 14.05
CA LYS A 71 2.79 -9.46 14.50
C LYS A 71 1.80 -9.62 13.35
N LEU A 72 1.56 -8.56 12.58
CA LEU A 72 0.68 -8.61 11.41
C LEU A 72 1.22 -9.55 10.34
N HIS A 73 2.51 -9.44 10.03
CA HIS A 73 3.19 -10.30 9.05
C HIS A 73 3.15 -11.78 9.48
N GLY A 74 3.27 -12.09 10.77
CA GLY A 74 3.09 -13.45 11.27
C GLY A 74 1.70 -14.04 11.03
N LEU A 75 0.66 -13.20 10.94
CA LEU A 75 -0.71 -13.62 10.64
C LEU A 75 -0.93 -13.83 9.14
N VAL A 76 -0.52 -12.86 8.31
CA VAL A 76 -0.80 -12.88 6.88
C VAL A 76 0.29 -13.56 6.04
N GLY A 77 1.50 -13.70 6.58
CA GLY A 77 2.72 -14.05 5.86
C GLY A 77 2.60 -15.34 5.06
N ARG A 78 2.02 -16.38 5.68
CA ARG A 78 1.78 -17.69 5.04
C ARG A 78 0.90 -17.60 3.79
N ARG A 79 -0.07 -16.68 3.77
CA ARG A 79 -0.99 -16.47 2.65
C ARG A 79 -0.41 -15.57 1.55
N LEU A 80 0.63 -14.79 1.88
CA LEU A 80 1.29 -13.88 0.94
C LEU A 80 2.50 -14.52 0.24
N GLU A 81 3.03 -15.61 0.78
CA GLU A 81 4.09 -16.38 0.14
C GLU A 81 3.64 -16.94 -1.22
N LYS A 82 4.38 -16.63 -2.28
CA LYS A 82 4.21 -17.31 -3.58
C LYS A 82 5.27 -18.39 -3.71
N GLN A 83 4.84 -19.56 -4.18
CA GLN A 83 5.76 -20.58 -4.68
C GLN A 83 6.35 -20.13 -6.01
N HIS A 84 7.58 -20.55 -6.28
CA HIS A 84 8.26 -20.28 -7.54
C HIS A 84 9.25 -21.38 -7.89
N ALA A 85 9.42 -21.63 -9.19
CA ALA A 85 10.41 -22.58 -9.70
C ALA A 85 11.63 -21.88 -10.35
N VAL A 86 11.45 -20.69 -10.94
CA VAL A 86 12.49 -20.03 -11.75
C VAL A 86 12.79 -18.58 -11.32
N ARG A 87 11.78 -17.83 -10.84
CA ARG A 87 11.94 -16.42 -10.42
C ARG A 87 11.61 -16.25 -8.96
N GLU A 88 12.53 -15.70 -8.18
CA GLU A 88 12.23 -15.30 -6.80
C GLU A 88 11.12 -14.24 -6.76
N PRO A 89 9.96 -14.57 -6.16
CA PRO A 89 8.84 -13.66 -6.04
C PRO A 89 9.18 -12.59 -5.01
N ILE A 90 8.41 -11.51 -5.04
CA ILE A 90 8.41 -10.51 -3.97
C ILE A 90 8.08 -11.24 -2.67
N THR A 91 8.95 -11.08 -1.66
CA THR A 91 8.80 -11.74 -0.36
C THR A 91 7.49 -11.32 0.31
N SER A 92 6.95 -12.15 1.20
CA SER A 92 5.70 -11.83 1.89
C SER A 92 5.79 -10.52 2.69
N GLY A 93 6.96 -10.24 3.28
CA GLY A 93 7.25 -8.99 4.00
C GLY A 93 7.30 -7.76 3.08
N GLU A 94 7.96 -7.86 1.92
CA GLU A 94 7.98 -6.78 0.92
C GLU A 94 6.58 -6.43 0.43
N ARG A 95 5.72 -7.42 0.16
CA ARG A 95 4.34 -7.17 -0.28
C ARG A 95 3.52 -6.47 0.79
N LEU A 96 3.68 -6.89 2.04
CA LEU A 96 3.00 -6.25 3.16
C LEU A 96 3.46 -4.79 3.30
N ALA A 97 4.78 -4.54 3.29
CA ALA A 97 5.33 -3.18 3.36
C ALA A 97 4.82 -2.31 2.20
N MET A 98 4.88 -2.80 0.97
CA MET A 98 4.40 -2.08 -0.22
C MET A 98 2.90 -1.73 -0.11
N THR A 99 2.10 -2.66 0.40
CA THR A 99 0.65 -2.45 0.59
C THR A 99 0.37 -1.45 1.69
N LEU A 100 1.06 -1.55 2.82
CA LEU A 100 0.93 -0.60 3.91
C LEU A 100 1.36 0.81 3.49
N ARG A 101 2.45 0.91 2.72
CA ARG A 101 2.89 2.18 2.14
C ARG A 101 1.83 2.77 1.22
N TYR A 102 1.15 1.95 0.42
CA TYR A 102 0.04 2.39 -0.43
C TYR A 102 -1.13 2.94 0.39
N ILE A 103 -1.59 2.22 1.42
CA ILE A 103 -2.71 2.63 2.28
C ILE A 103 -2.37 3.90 3.08
N SER A 104 -1.14 4.02 3.58
CA SER A 104 -0.74 5.13 4.44
C SER A 104 -0.46 6.42 3.69
N SER A 105 0.16 6.34 2.50
CA SER A 105 0.54 7.51 1.72
C SER A 105 -0.59 8.06 0.86
N GLY A 106 -1.49 7.19 0.39
CA GLY A 106 -2.49 7.56 -0.61
C GLY A 106 -1.91 7.86 -2.00
N ASN A 107 -0.64 7.53 -2.23
CA ASN A 107 0.02 7.74 -3.53
C ASN A 107 -0.52 6.78 -4.60
N ALA A 108 -0.32 7.13 -5.87
CA ALA A 108 -0.60 6.22 -6.97
C ALA A 108 0.27 4.96 -6.87
N ILE A 109 -0.29 3.79 -7.22
CA ILE A 109 0.42 2.50 -7.23
C ILE A 109 1.70 2.58 -8.06
N MET A 110 1.71 3.39 -9.12
CA MET A 110 2.88 3.58 -9.98
C MET A 110 4.08 4.12 -9.22
N ASP A 111 3.89 5.07 -8.30
CA ASP A 111 5.00 5.69 -7.57
C ASP A 111 5.54 4.73 -6.52
N ILE A 112 4.64 4.05 -5.80
CA ILE A 112 5.02 2.96 -4.90
C ILE A 112 5.78 1.85 -5.65
N ALA A 113 5.33 1.48 -6.86
CA ALA A 113 6.02 0.48 -7.66
C ALA A 113 7.44 0.90 -8.05
N LYS A 114 7.67 2.20 -8.30
CA LYS A 114 9.03 2.73 -8.57
C LYS A 114 9.91 2.66 -7.32
N ASP A 115 9.40 3.08 -6.17
CA ASP A 115 10.13 3.08 -4.89
C ASP A 115 10.57 1.66 -4.49
N PHE A 116 9.69 0.68 -4.72
CA PHE A 116 9.95 -0.73 -4.46
C PHE A 116 10.67 -1.44 -5.63
N ARG A 117 10.89 -0.75 -6.76
CA ARG A 117 11.52 -1.27 -7.99
C ARG A 117 10.83 -2.52 -8.55
N VAL A 118 9.51 -2.47 -8.60
CA VAL A 118 8.64 -3.54 -9.09
C VAL A 118 7.88 -3.07 -10.34
N GLY A 119 7.61 -3.99 -11.27
CA GLY A 119 6.76 -3.68 -12.42
C GLY A 119 5.33 -3.33 -11.98
N LEU A 120 4.70 -2.35 -12.64
CA LEU A 120 3.39 -1.82 -12.27
C LEU A 120 2.33 -2.91 -12.03
N GLU A 121 2.16 -3.82 -12.99
CA GLU A 121 1.16 -4.90 -12.88
C GLU A 121 1.46 -5.87 -11.74
N THR A 122 2.74 -6.17 -11.51
CA THR A 122 3.16 -7.03 -10.39
C THR A 122 2.90 -6.34 -9.05
N ALA A 123 3.16 -5.04 -8.95
CA ALA A 123 2.88 -4.25 -7.76
C ALA A 123 1.38 -4.21 -7.49
N ARG A 124 0.57 -3.95 -8.53
CA ARG A 124 -0.89 -3.92 -8.47
C ARG A 124 -1.47 -5.25 -7.97
N GLU A 125 -1.05 -6.36 -8.57
CA GLU A 125 -1.50 -7.69 -8.17
C GLU A 125 -1.12 -7.97 -6.71
N ALA A 126 0.12 -7.69 -6.32
CA ALA A 126 0.58 -7.91 -4.96
C ALA A 126 -0.17 -7.03 -3.94
N ILE A 127 -0.42 -5.76 -4.24
CA ILE A 127 -1.16 -4.85 -3.35
C ILE A 127 -2.60 -5.33 -3.17
N HIS A 128 -3.32 -5.61 -4.26
CA HIS A 128 -4.72 -6.04 -4.16
C HIS A 128 -4.88 -7.41 -3.50
N LEU A 129 -3.97 -8.34 -3.78
CA LEU A 129 -3.94 -9.63 -3.09
C LEU A 129 -3.70 -9.44 -1.58
N THR A 130 -2.76 -8.58 -1.21
CA THR A 130 -2.45 -8.30 0.19
C THR A 130 -3.61 -7.62 0.90
N LEU A 131 -4.28 -6.65 0.26
CA LEU A 131 -5.49 -6.01 0.78
C LEU A 131 -6.59 -7.02 1.07
N ARG A 132 -6.83 -7.96 0.14
CA ARG A 132 -7.82 -9.02 0.32
C ARG A 132 -7.48 -9.92 1.51
N VAL A 133 -6.24 -10.39 1.58
CA VAL A 133 -5.78 -11.25 2.68
C VAL A 133 -5.87 -10.52 4.01
N LEU A 134 -5.48 -9.24 4.07
CA LEU A 134 -5.62 -8.42 5.27
C LEU A 134 -7.07 -8.32 5.72
N TRP A 135 -7.99 -8.07 4.79
CA TRP A 135 -9.42 -8.02 5.11
C TRP A 135 -9.93 -9.34 5.67
N GLU A 136 -9.67 -10.46 5.00
CA GLU A 136 -10.14 -11.79 5.41
C GLU A 136 -9.60 -12.24 6.77
N GLU A 137 -8.36 -11.86 7.13
CA GLU A 137 -7.77 -12.23 8.42
C GLU A 137 -8.19 -11.28 9.55
N LEU A 138 -8.37 -9.98 9.27
CA LEU A 138 -8.61 -8.95 10.29
C LEU A 138 -10.11 -8.71 10.55
N GLU A 139 -10.96 -8.81 9.53
CA GLU A 139 -12.41 -8.61 9.66
C GLU A 139 -13.04 -9.48 10.76
N PRO A 140 -12.85 -10.81 10.81
CA PRO A 140 -13.52 -11.63 11.80
C PRO A 140 -12.92 -11.45 13.20
N ARG A 141 -11.65 -11.02 13.29
CA ARG A 141 -10.95 -10.86 14.56
C ARG A 141 -11.24 -9.55 15.25
N TYR A 142 -11.47 -8.49 14.48
CA TYR A 142 -11.59 -7.14 15.04
C TYR A 142 -12.94 -6.52 14.75
N MET A 143 -13.45 -6.59 13.52
CA MET A 143 -14.70 -5.92 13.16
C MET A 143 -15.92 -6.63 13.78
N LYS A 144 -16.02 -7.96 13.64
CA LYS A 144 -17.12 -8.73 14.25
C LYS A 144 -17.13 -8.60 15.77
N ARG A 145 -15.96 -8.75 16.41
CA ARG A 145 -15.84 -8.61 17.87
C ARG A 145 -16.13 -7.20 18.37
N LEU A 146 -15.87 -6.18 17.55
CA LEU A 146 -16.24 -4.81 17.85
C LEU A 146 -17.77 -4.64 17.84
N GLU A 147 -18.44 -5.16 16.82
CA GLU A 147 -19.90 -5.10 16.69
C GLU A 147 -20.62 -5.88 17.79
N GLU A 148 -20.05 -7.01 18.22
CA GLU A 148 -20.54 -7.82 19.33
C GLU A 148 -20.16 -7.24 20.72
N GLY A 149 -19.39 -6.14 20.77
CA GLY A 149 -18.96 -5.52 22.03
C GLY A 149 -17.97 -6.37 22.85
N GLN A 150 -17.30 -7.33 22.23
CA GLN A 150 -16.35 -8.27 22.84
C GLN A 150 -14.89 -7.77 22.78
N LEU A 151 -14.64 -6.64 22.13
CA LEU A 151 -13.34 -5.99 22.16
C LEU A 151 -13.24 -5.26 23.52
N GLU A 152 -12.24 -5.61 24.33
CA GLU A 152 -11.99 -4.99 25.65
C GLU A 152 -11.44 -3.55 25.50
N LEU A 153 -12.27 -2.68 24.94
CA LEU A 153 -11.94 -1.26 24.78
C LEU A 153 -12.27 -0.50 26.07
N PRO A 154 -11.45 0.51 26.43
CA PRO A 154 -11.81 1.42 27.49
C PRO A 154 -13.12 2.10 27.10
N ARG A 155 -14.18 1.95 27.91
CA ARG A 155 -15.50 2.52 27.58
C ARG A 155 -15.55 4.03 27.84
N PHE A 156 -14.79 4.50 28.82
CA PHE A 156 -14.75 5.89 29.24
C PHE A 156 -13.33 6.28 29.64
N GLY A 157 -12.94 7.53 29.36
CA GLY A 157 -11.67 8.11 29.73
C GLY A 157 -11.85 9.52 30.29
N LYS A 158 -11.03 9.86 31.29
CA LYS A 158 -10.95 11.23 31.83
C LYS A 158 -10.13 12.08 30.87
N LEU A 159 -10.67 13.23 30.45
CA LEU A 159 -9.96 14.13 29.55
C LEU A 159 -8.78 14.81 30.25
N PRO A 160 -7.62 14.95 29.58
CA PRO A 160 -6.47 15.66 30.12
C PRO A 160 -6.84 17.10 30.56
N GLY A 161 -6.46 17.48 31.78
CA GLY A 161 -6.69 18.83 32.30
C GLY A 161 -8.12 19.15 32.72
N THR A 162 -9.05 18.18 32.72
CA THR A 162 -10.44 18.40 33.16
C THR A 162 -10.95 17.26 34.05
N ASN A 163 -12.09 17.47 34.71
CA ASN A 163 -12.82 16.39 35.41
C ASN A 163 -13.89 15.71 34.54
N ALA A 164 -13.97 16.07 33.26
CA ALA A 164 -14.93 15.46 32.35
C ALA A 164 -14.51 14.03 31.98
N VAL A 165 -15.47 13.11 32.05
CA VAL A 165 -15.34 11.73 31.62
C VAL A 165 -16.14 11.57 30.34
N LEU A 166 -15.47 11.19 29.25
CA LEU A 166 -16.11 10.98 27.95
C LEU A 166 -15.94 9.53 27.48
N PRO A 167 -16.88 9.02 26.67
CA PRO A 167 -16.70 7.72 26.05
C PRO A 167 -15.48 7.73 25.12
N CYS A 168 -14.73 6.64 25.11
CA CYS A 168 -13.67 6.49 24.10
C CYS A 168 -14.31 6.08 22.77
N THR A 169 -14.00 6.82 21.72
CA THR A 169 -14.55 6.64 20.38
C THR A 169 -13.43 6.50 19.36
N PHE A 170 -13.65 5.71 18.32
CA PHE A 170 -12.79 5.67 17.14
C PHE A 170 -12.93 6.97 16.35
N VAL A 171 -11.84 7.43 15.74
CA VAL A 171 -11.87 8.58 14.81
C VAL A 171 -11.82 8.03 13.39
N GLY A 172 -12.92 8.19 12.66
CA GLY A 172 -13.07 7.76 11.27
C GLY A 172 -13.05 8.92 10.28
N ASP A 173 -12.99 8.59 8.98
CA ASP A 173 -13.37 9.53 7.92
C ASP A 173 -14.88 9.48 7.63
N GLU A 174 -15.26 10.33 6.67
CA GLU A 174 -16.61 10.45 6.14
C GLU A 174 -17.14 9.18 5.47
N ALA A 175 -16.28 8.21 5.11
CA ALA A 175 -16.69 6.97 4.46
C ALA A 175 -17.32 5.97 5.45
N PHE A 176 -17.09 6.12 6.76
CA PHE A 176 -17.69 5.26 7.78
C PHE A 176 -19.13 5.68 8.11
N GLN A 177 -20.03 4.72 8.30
CA GLN A 177 -21.40 5.00 8.75
C GLN A 177 -21.41 5.64 10.15
N LEU A 178 -22.42 6.46 10.44
CA LEU A 178 -22.57 7.08 11.76
C LEU A 178 -22.86 6.01 12.81
N ARG A 179 -21.99 5.90 13.82
CA ARG A 179 -22.13 4.96 14.94
C ARG A 179 -21.80 5.65 16.27
N LYS A 180 -22.29 5.09 17.38
CA LYS A 180 -22.06 5.66 18.74
C LYS A 180 -20.60 5.56 19.20
N ASP A 181 -19.85 4.62 18.64
CA ASP A 181 -18.45 4.35 18.93
C ASP A 181 -17.49 5.02 17.92
N PHE A 182 -18.00 5.76 16.92
CA PHE A 182 -17.20 6.46 15.92
C PHE A 182 -17.51 7.95 15.88
N LEU A 183 -16.47 8.77 15.91
CA LEU A 183 -16.51 10.17 15.50
C LEU A 183 -16.08 10.28 14.05
N ARG A 184 -16.92 10.89 13.22
CA ARG A 184 -16.63 11.20 11.81
C ARG A 184 -16.86 12.69 11.55
N PRO A 185 -16.21 13.27 10.52
CA PRO A 185 -16.46 14.65 10.16
C PRO A 185 -17.92 14.84 9.69
N TYR A 186 -18.44 16.05 9.93
CA TYR A 186 -19.71 16.48 9.36
C TYR A 186 -19.61 16.51 7.82
N PRO A 187 -20.56 15.87 7.11
CA PRO A 187 -20.60 15.88 5.66
C PRO A 187 -21.15 17.22 5.13
N GLY A 188 -20.67 17.68 3.98
CA GLY A 188 -21.25 18.84 3.28
C GLY A 188 -20.67 20.22 3.63
N SER A 189 -21.38 21.27 3.20
CA SER A 189 -20.88 22.66 3.10
C SER A 189 -20.52 23.25 4.46
N ARG A 190 -19.38 23.93 4.49
CA ARG A 190 -18.66 24.48 5.65
C ARG A 190 -19.29 25.77 6.19
N ASP A 191 -20.60 25.93 6.08
CA ASP A 191 -21.23 27.22 6.37
C ASP A 191 -21.37 27.46 7.89
N ASP A 192 -21.47 26.41 8.70
CA ASP A 192 -21.41 26.51 10.17
C ASP A 192 -19.94 26.58 10.67
N PRO A 193 -19.53 27.67 11.35
CA PRO A 193 -18.22 27.77 11.97
C PRO A 193 -17.91 26.66 12.99
N ALA A 194 -18.90 26.15 13.72
CA ALA A 194 -18.71 25.11 14.72
C ALA A 194 -18.35 23.77 14.07
N GLU A 195 -19.05 23.39 13.01
CA GLU A 195 -18.75 22.18 12.24
C GLU A 195 -17.37 22.26 11.59
N ARG A 196 -16.97 23.44 11.10
CA ARG A 196 -15.60 23.68 10.59
C ARG A 196 -14.54 23.45 11.65
N VAL A 197 -14.72 24.02 12.85
CA VAL A 197 -13.77 23.87 13.95
C VAL A 197 -13.69 22.41 14.40
N PHE A 198 -14.83 21.72 14.48
CA PHE A 198 -14.88 20.30 14.80
C PHE A 198 -14.14 19.46 13.76
N ASN A 199 -14.46 19.60 12.47
CA ASN A 199 -13.81 18.85 11.39
C ASN A 199 -12.30 19.11 11.33
N TYR A 200 -11.87 20.36 11.54
CA TYR A 200 -10.45 20.71 11.63
C TYR A 200 -9.75 20.01 12.80
N ARG A 201 -10.35 20.05 14.00
CA ARG A 201 -9.80 19.38 15.19
C ARG A 201 -9.78 17.85 15.03
N LEU A 202 -10.83 17.27 14.46
CA LEU A 202 -10.93 15.84 14.19
C LEU A 202 -9.86 15.39 13.20
N SER A 203 -9.61 16.19 12.15
CA SER A 203 -8.53 15.92 11.20
C SER A 203 -7.14 15.94 11.82
N ARG A 204 -6.92 16.71 12.89
CA ARG A 204 -5.63 16.74 13.60
C ARG A 204 -5.42 15.57 14.56
N ALA A 205 -6.50 14.86 14.92
CA ALA A 205 -6.43 13.67 15.75
C ALA A 205 -6.08 12.40 14.95
N ARG A 206 -6.15 12.45 13.61
CA ARG A 206 -5.79 11.36 12.68
C ARG A 206 -4.35 11.50 12.19
#